data_AF-A0A7J8WNP7-F1
#
_entry.id   AF-A0A7J8WNP7-F1
#
_cell.length_a   1.000
_cell.length_b   1.000
_cell.length_c   1.000
_cell.angle_alpha   90.00
_cell.angle_beta   90.00
_cell.angle_gamma   90.00
#
_symmetry.space_group_name_H-M   'P 1'
#
loop_
_entity.id
_entity.type
_entity.pdbx_description
1 polymer ?
#
loop_
_entity_poly.entity_id
_entity_poly.type
_entity_poly.pdbx_seq_one_letter_code
_entity_poly.pdbx_strand_id
1 'polypeptide(L)'
;MVKSVYVASLASSIVVNLLFMIINIYVGGEWSLSWSSKAAAEAEAVAEIACSGHGRAYLDGLIGDGNEPVCECNTCCTGPNCSHFIPHCTADAD
;
A
#
# COMPACT_ATOMS: atom_id res chain seq x y z
N MET A 1 -18.94 50.51 -8.66
CA MET A 1 -19.00 49.47 -9.71
C MET A 1 -17.88 48.44 -9.54
N VAL A 2 -16.59 48.82 -9.55
CA VAL A 2 -15.43 47.89 -9.45
C VAL A 2 -15.42 47.00 -8.20
N LYS A 3 -15.72 47.55 -7.01
CA LYS A 3 -15.81 46.76 -5.76
C LYS A 3 -16.88 45.67 -5.82
N SER A 4 -18.00 45.92 -6.51
CA SER A 4 -19.11 44.96 -6.60
C SER A 4 -18.75 43.77 -7.49
N VAL A 5 -17.98 44.01 -8.56
CA VAL A 5 -17.49 42.96 -9.46
C VAL A 5 -16.46 42.08 -8.72
N TYR A 6 -15.57 42.69 -7.94
CA TYR A 6 -14.57 41.95 -7.16
C TYR A 6 -15.23 41.05 -6.11
N VAL A 7 -16.22 41.58 -5.38
CA VAL A 7 -17.00 40.79 -4.38
C VAL A 7 -17.74 39.63 -5.06
N ALA A 8 -18.37 39.86 -6.22
CA ALA A 8 -19.04 38.81 -6.97
C ALA A 8 -18.07 37.73 -7.49
N SER A 9 -16.87 38.11 -7.95
CA SER A 9 -15.86 37.15 -8.38
C SER A 9 -15.33 36.30 -7.23
N LEU A 10 -15.14 36.89 -6.04
CA LEU A 10 -14.67 36.17 -4.87
C LEU A 10 -15.72 35.18 -4.38
N ALA A 11 -16.99 35.60 -4.33
CA ALA A 11 -18.12 34.74 -3.97
C ALA A 11 -18.27 33.58 -4.97
N SER A 12 -18.17 33.85 -6.28
CA SER A 12 -18.20 32.83 -7.32
C SER A 12 -17.07 31.81 -7.15
N SER A 13 -15.84 32.28 -6.91
CA SER A 13 -14.68 31.41 -6.69
C SER A 13 -14.88 30.50 -5.47
N ILE A 14 -15.37 31.04 -4.36
CA ILE A 14 -15.66 30.25 -3.15
C ILE A 14 -16.72 29.18 -3.45
N VAL A 15 -17.81 29.55 -4.12
CA VAL A 15 -18.89 28.61 -4.48
C VAL A 15 -18.37 27.49 -5.38
N VAL A 16 -17.61 27.80 -6.43
CA VAL A 16 -17.06 26.78 -7.34
C VAL A 16 -16.11 25.83 -6.61
N ASN A 17 -15.23 26.34 -5.75
CA ASN A 17 -14.31 25.50 -4.98
C ASN A 17 -15.03 24.60 -3.97
N LEU A 18 -16.06 25.11 -3.28
CA LEU A 18 -16.88 24.32 -2.37
C LEU A 18 -17.66 23.23 -3.12
N LEU A 19 -18.24 23.55 -4.27
CA LEU A 19 -18.92 22.56 -5.12
C LEU A 19 -17.94 21.48 -5.58
N PHE A 20 -16.74 21.86 -6.03
CA PHE A 20 -15.72 20.90 -6.43
C PHE A 20 -15.29 19.98 -5.28
N MET A 21 -15.10 20.52 -4.07
CA MET A 21 -14.78 19.74 -2.89
C MET A 21 -15.89 18.74 -2.55
N ILE A 22 -17.16 19.18 -2.54
CA ILE A 22 -18.31 18.33 -2.22
C ILE A 22 -18.44 17.21 -3.26
N ILE A 23 -18.27 17.51 -4.55
CA ILE A 23 -18.31 16.52 -5.63
C ILE A 23 -17.19 15.49 -5.45
N ASN A 24 -15.96 15.92 -5.16
CA ASN A 24 -14.85 14.97 -4.93
C ASN A 24 -15.07 14.09 -3.70
N ILE A 25 -15.70 14.59 -2.64
CA ILE A 25 -16.01 13.78 -1.46
C ILE A 25 -17.14 12.78 -1.76
N TYR A 26 -18.21 13.22 -2.43
CA TYR A 26 -19.33 12.34 -2.79
C TYR A 26 -18.96 11.29 -3.83
N VAL A 27 -18.25 11.68 -4.89
CA VAL A 27 -17.80 10.77 -5.96
C VAL A 27 -16.60 9.94 -5.47
N GLY A 28 -15.72 10.51 -4.65
CA GLY A 28 -14.59 9.81 -4.05
C GLY A 28 -15.01 8.72 -3.07
N GLY A 29 -16.16 8.87 -2.41
CA GLY A 29 -16.75 7.83 -1.56
C GLY A 29 -17.25 6.60 -2.32
N GLU A 30 -17.44 6.71 -3.64
CA GLU A 30 -17.92 5.62 -4.51
C GLU A 30 -16.80 4.80 -5.17
N TRP A 31 -15.52 5.12 -4.88
CA TRP A 31 -14.42 4.18 -5.09
C TRP A 31 -14.46 3.09 -4.01
N SER A 32 -15.62 2.46 -3.85
CA SER A 32 -15.78 1.26 -3.07
C SER A 32 -14.92 0.20 -3.74
N LEU A 33 -13.81 -0.15 -3.09
CA LEU A 33 -13.06 -1.36 -3.38
C LEU A 33 -14.10 -2.49 -3.43
N SER A 34 -14.43 -2.94 -4.64
CA SER A 34 -15.57 -3.82 -4.88
C SER A 34 -15.07 -5.26 -4.90
N TRP A 35 -15.04 -5.88 -6.06
CA TRP A 35 -14.61 -7.27 -6.23
C TRP A 35 -13.13 -7.47 -5.86
N SER A 36 -12.28 -6.46 -6.04
CA SER A 36 -10.84 -6.54 -5.77
C SER A 36 -10.45 -6.26 -4.32
N SER A 37 -11.39 -5.80 -3.48
CA SER A 37 -11.15 -5.47 -2.06
C SER A 37 -10.44 -6.58 -1.31
N LYS A 38 -10.98 -7.80 -1.40
CA LYS A 38 -10.43 -8.97 -0.72
C LYS A 38 -9.03 -9.32 -1.22
N ALA A 39 -8.84 -9.35 -2.54
CA ALA A 39 -7.55 -9.67 -3.14
C ALA A 39 -6.48 -8.63 -2.79
N ALA A 40 -6.85 -7.34 -2.75
CA ALA A 40 -5.95 -6.27 -2.33
C ALA A 40 -5.57 -6.40 -0.86
N ALA A 41 -6.55 -6.63 0.03
CA ALA A 41 -6.30 -6.82 1.45
C ALA A 41 -5.40 -8.03 1.76
N GLU A 42 -5.61 -9.16 1.05
CA GLU A 42 -4.75 -10.33 1.17
C GLU A 42 -3.32 -10.01 0.70
N ALA A 43 -3.16 -9.32 -0.43
CA ALA A 43 -1.84 -8.92 -0.94
C ALA A 43 -1.10 -7.97 0.01
N GLU A 44 -1.81 -6.99 0.58
CA GLU A 44 -1.27 -6.05 1.57
C GLU A 44 -0.84 -6.77 2.85
N ALA A 45 -1.67 -7.68 3.37
CA ALA A 45 -1.36 -8.45 4.57
C ALA A 45 -0.10 -9.31 4.40
N VAL A 46 0.08 -9.94 3.25
CA VAL A 46 1.29 -10.73 2.97
C VAL A 46 2.52 -9.84 2.78
N ALA A 47 2.36 -8.69 2.12
CA ALA A 47 3.44 -7.72 1.95
C ALA A 47 3.89 -7.09 3.29
N GLU A 48 3.03 -7.05 4.30
CA GLU A 48 3.34 -6.55 5.64
C GLU A 48 4.19 -7.52 6.48
N ILE A 49 4.28 -8.80 6.09
CA ILE A 49 5.06 -9.81 6.84
C ILE A 49 6.53 -9.39 6.92
N ALA A 50 7.03 -9.24 8.15
CA ALA A 50 8.36 -8.75 8.42
C ALA A 50 9.45 -9.82 8.20
N CYS A 51 10.04 -9.83 7.00
CA CYS A 51 11.16 -10.71 6.64
C CYS A 51 12.54 -10.05 6.83
N SER A 52 12.67 -9.21 7.88
CA SER A 52 13.91 -8.54 8.31
C SER A 52 14.69 -7.76 7.23
N GLY A 53 14.06 -7.43 6.10
CA GLY A 53 14.72 -6.79 4.95
C GLY A 53 15.65 -7.72 4.15
N HIS A 54 15.69 -9.00 4.49
CA HIS A 54 16.53 -10.03 3.87
C HIS A 54 15.69 -11.11 3.18
N GLY A 55 14.42 -10.83 2.93
CA GLY A 55 13.49 -11.72 2.26
C GLY A 55 12.14 -11.04 2.05
N ARG A 56 11.16 -11.82 1.60
CA ARG A 56 9.76 -11.40 1.38
C ARG A 56 8.84 -12.61 1.42
N ALA A 57 7.57 -12.41 1.78
CA ALA A 57 6.54 -13.43 1.68
C ALA A 57 5.67 -13.21 0.43
N TYR A 58 5.03 -14.27 -0.06
CA TYR A 58 4.13 -14.23 -1.21
C TYR A 58 2.81 -14.92 -0.92
N LEU A 59 1.75 -14.50 -1.61
CA LEU A 59 0.40 -15.03 -1.44
C LEU A 59 0.33 -16.54 -1.71
N ASP A 60 1.13 -17.02 -2.64
CA ASP A 60 1.30 -18.40 -3.08
C ASP A 60 2.55 -19.06 -2.48
N GLY A 61 3.21 -18.41 -1.51
CA GLY A 61 4.37 -18.94 -0.82
C GLY A 61 4.03 -20.16 0.03
N LEU A 62 5.08 -20.86 0.47
CA LEU A 62 4.93 -21.99 1.39
C LEU A 62 4.25 -21.54 2.68
N ILE A 63 3.25 -22.29 3.14
CA ILE A 63 2.48 -21.98 4.36
C ILE A 63 3.14 -22.64 5.56
N GLY A 64 3.43 -21.85 6.60
CA GLY A 64 4.06 -22.30 7.83
C GLY A 64 3.06 -22.69 8.91
N ASP A 65 3.59 -23.02 10.10
CA ASP A 65 2.79 -23.22 11.30
C ASP A 65 2.10 -21.91 11.70
N GLY A 66 0.78 -21.83 11.49
CA GLY A 66 0.00 -20.60 11.72
C GLY A 66 -0.91 -20.19 10.55
N ASN A 67 -0.86 -20.90 9.41
CA ASN A 67 -1.64 -20.59 8.21
C ASN A 67 -1.25 -19.23 7.57
N GLU A 68 -0.01 -18.79 7.81
CA GLU A 68 0.61 -17.61 7.21
C GLU A 68 1.73 -18.04 6.24
N PRO A 69 1.96 -17.31 5.13
CA PRO A 69 3.04 -17.61 4.22
C PRO A 69 4.42 -17.32 4.85
N VAL A 70 5.37 -18.22 4.61
CA VAL A 70 6.74 -18.17 5.12
C VAL A 70 7.57 -17.20 4.28
N CYS A 71 8.50 -16.50 4.93
CA CYS A 71 9.46 -15.66 4.24
C CYS A 71 10.38 -16.48 3.31
N GLU A 72 10.43 -16.07 2.04
CA GLU A 72 11.47 -16.49 1.11
C GLU A 72 12.69 -15.58 1.28
N CYS A 73 13.79 -16.17 1.74
CA CYS A 73 15.01 -15.44 2.08
C CYS A 73 15.92 -15.24 0.87
N ASN A 74 16.63 -14.11 0.86
CA ASN A 74 17.71 -13.83 -0.06
C ASN A 74 18.88 -14.81 0.18
N THR A 75 19.78 -14.90 -0.80
CA THR A 75 20.98 -15.73 -0.71
C THR A 75 21.76 -15.44 0.58
N CYS A 76 22.25 -16.51 1.22
CA CYS A 76 22.98 -16.48 2.49
C CYS A 76 22.19 -15.99 3.73
N CYS A 77 20.88 -15.84 3.64
CA CYS A 77 19.99 -15.50 4.77
C CYS A 77 19.06 -16.68 5.11
N THR A 78 18.73 -16.87 6.39
CA THR A 78 17.91 -17.98 6.88
C THR A 78 17.14 -17.60 8.17
N GLY A 79 16.39 -18.56 8.71
CA GLY A 79 15.48 -18.35 9.84
C GLY A 79 14.07 -17.98 9.39
N PRO A 80 13.08 -18.02 10.30
CA PRO A 80 11.67 -17.82 9.97
C PRO A 80 11.36 -16.44 9.39
N ASN A 81 12.19 -15.45 9.68
CA ASN A 81 12.08 -14.07 9.20
C ASN A 81 13.34 -13.61 8.42
N CYS A 82 14.18 -14.54 7.96
CA CYS A 82 15.42 -14.23 7.22
C CYS A 82 16.47 -13.40 7.97
N SER A 83 16.40 -13.30 9.30
CA SER A 83 17.33 -12.49 10.10
C SER A 83 18.69 -13.13 10.34
N HIS A 84 18.84 -14.43 10.11
CA HIS A 84 20.08 -15.15 10.42
C HIS A 84 20.97 -15.26 9.18
N PHE A 85 22.23 -14.85 9.29
CA PHE A 85 23.22 -15.02 8.23
C PHE A 85 23.85 -16.41 8.30
N ILE A 86 23.98 -17.08 7.16
CA ILE A 86 24.67 -18.36 7.05
C ILE A 86 26.18 -18.11 7.04
N PRO A 87 26.95 -18.61 8.03
CA PRO A 87 28.39 -18.41 8.07
C PRO A 87 29.08 -19.13 6.92
N HIS A 88 30.12 -18.51 6.36
CA HIS A 88 30.88 -19.04 5.22
C HIS A 88 30.06 -19.31 3.95
N CYS A 89 28.93 -18.63 3.78
CA CYS A 89 28.17 -18.66 2.54
C CYS A 89 28.82 -17.74 1.49
N THR A 90 29.02 -18.25 0.27
CA THR A 90 29.58 -17.49 -0.85
C THR A 90 28.49 -16.62 -1.48
N ALA A 91 28.83 -15.36 -1.78
CA ALA A 91 27.93 -14.48 -2.51
C ALA A 91 27.69 -15.02 -3.93
N ASP A 92 26.42 -15.05 -4.32
CA ASP A 92 25.96 -15.40 -5.66
C ASP A 92 25.68 -14.09 -6.42
N ALA A 93 26.42 -13.85 -7.51
CA ALA A 93 26.36 -12.62 -8.29
C ALA A 93 26.66 -12.88 -9.78
N ASP A 94 26.33 -14.08 -10.25
CA ASP A 94 26.41 -14.49 -11.65
C ASP A 94 25.41 -13.71 -12.54
#